data_AF-A0A358SNU1-F1
#
_entry.id   AF-A0A358SNU1-F1
#
_cell.length_a   1.000
_cell.length_b   1.000
_cell.length_c   1.000
_cell.angle_alpha   90.00
_cell.angle_beta   90.00
_cell.angle_gamma   90.00
#
_symmetry.space_group_name_H-M   'P 1'
#
loop_
_entity.id
_entity.type
_entity.pdbx_description
1 polymer ?
#
loop_
_entity_poly.entity_id
_entity_poly.type
_entity_poly.pdbx_seq_one_letter_code
_entity_poly.pdbx_strand_id
1 'polypeptide(L)' 'DPDGNGWLLQEVTTRLPGRIDAAQTAFESTADLARAMRRASVAHGEHEKRIGAADPDWPDWYAAYMAAERAGAELPT' A
#
# COMPACT_ATOMS: atom_id res chain seq x y z
N ASP A 1 19.51 -13.16 22.64
CA ASP A 1 18.83 -12.47 23.76
C ASP A 1 18.56 -13.52 24.86
N PRO A 2 17.89 -13.22 25.98
CA PRO A 2 17.56 -14.23 27.00
C PRO A 2 16.76 -15.42 26.46
N ASP A 3 16.11 -15.25 25.31
CA ASP A 3 15.34 -16.27 24.60
C ASP A 3 16.21 -17.11 23.65
N GLY A 4 17.53 -16.85 23.60
CA GLY A 4 18.46 -17.58 22.73
C GLY A 4 18.46 -17.13 21.28
N ASN A 5 17.79 -16.03 20.93
CA ASN A 5 17.83 -15.52 19.56
C ASN A 5 19.22 -14.95 19.22
N GLY A 6 19.74 -15.33 18.06
CA GLY A 6 20.94 -14.77 17.46
C GLY A 6 20.58 -13.95 16.21
N TRP A 7 21.30 -12.86 15.97
CA TRP A 7 21.16 -12.08 14.75
C TRP A 7 22.31 -12.38 13.79
N LEU A 8 21.97 -12.59 12.52
CA LEU A 8 22.93 -12.62 11.41
C LEU A 8 22.81 -11.29 10.65
N LEU A 9 23.89 -10.52 10.61
CA LEU A 9 23.97 -9.35 9.74
C LEU A 9 24.44 -9.81 8.36
N GLN A 10 23.61 -9.61 7.34
CA GLN A 10 23.98 -9.84 5.95
C GLN A 10 23.93 -8.52 5.19
N GLU A 11 25.07 -8.15 4.60
CA GLU A 11 25.12 -7.06 3.64
C GLU A 11 24.54 -7.54 2.29
N VAL A 12 23.53 -6.82 1.78
CA VAL A 12 22.92 -7.09 0.48
C VAL A 12 23.30 -5.96 -0.47
N THR A 13 24.37 -6.15 -1.23
CA THR A 13 24.88 -5.16 -2.20
C THR A 13 24.11 -5.14 -3.52
N THR A 14 23.39 -6.22 -3.82
CA THR A 14 22.53 -6.31 -5.01
C THR A 14 21.30 -7.15 -4.69
N ARG A 15 20.12 -6.61 -4.98
CA ARG A 15 18.86 -7.36 -4.92
C ARG A 15 18.50 -7.82 -6.32
N LEU A 16 18.33 -9.13 -6.50
CA LEU A 16 17.67 -9.64 -7.70
C LEU A 16 16.22 -9.14 -7.73
N PRO A 17 15.69 -8.79 -8.91
CA PRO A 17 14.27 -8.48 -9.06
C PRO A 17 13.40 -9.59 -8.47
N GLY A 18 12.30 -9.23 -7.81
CA GLY A 18 11.32 -10.20 -7.27
C GLY A 18 11.57 -10.71 -5.85
N ARG A 19 12.59 -10.24 -5.12
CA ARG A 19 12.83 -10.64 -3.72
C ARG A 19 12.11 -9.78 -2.67
N ILE A 20 11.58 -8.62 -3.08
CA ILE A 20 10.56 -7.88 -2.32
C ILE A 20 9.35 -7.88 -3.25
N ASP A 21 8.25 -8.48 -2.79
CA ASP A 21 7.00 -8.34 -3.52
C ASP A 21 6.54 -6.90 -3.34
N ALA A 22 6.76 -6.06 -4.35
CA ALA A 22 6.33 -4.67 -4.35
C ALA A 22 4.80 -4.54 -4.23
N ALA A 23 4.06 -5.63 -4.44
CA ALA A 23 2.62 -5.71 -4.24
C ALA A 23 2.20 -6.04 -2.79
N GLN A 24 3.14 -6.32 -1.87
CA GLN A 24 2.79 -6.50 -0.46
C GLN A 24 2.21 -5.20 0.12
N THR A 25 0.90 -5.20 0.30
CA THR A 25 0.16 -4.07 0.88
C THR A 25 0.16 -4.22 2.40
N ALA A 26 1.32 -4.06 3.02
CA ALA A 26 1.50 -4.13 4.47
C ALA A 26 1.70 -2.74 5.08
N PHE A 27 1.02 -2.48 6.20
CA PHE A 27 1.15 -1.25 6.99
C PHE A 27 1.78 -1.56 8.35
N GLU A 28 2.68 -0.68 8.79
CA GLU A 28 3.45 -0.84 10.04
C GLU A 28 2.57 -0.70 11.29
N SER A 29 1.43 -0.01 11.17
CA SER A 29 0.48 0.19 12.27
C SER A 29 -0.95 0.43 11.77
N THR A 30 -1.91 0.31 12.68
CA THR A 30 -3.31 0.71 12.41
C THR A 30 -3.44 2.21 12.13
N ALA A 31 -2.58 3.04 12.74
CA ALA A 31 -2.54 4.47 12.47
C ALA A 31 -2.08 4.76 11.03
N ASP A 32 -1.11 4.01 10.51
CA ASP A 32 -0.65 4.17 9.14
C ASP A 32 -1.66 3.65 8.12
N LEU A 33 -2.31 2.52 8.41
CA LEU A 33 -3.45 2.04 7.63
C LEU A 33 -4.57 3.09 7.57
N ALA A 34 -4.95 3.66 8.72
CA ALA A 34 -6.00 4.69 8.77
C ALA A 34 -5.61 5.96 8.01
N ARG A 35 -4.33 6.35 8.00
CA ARG A 35 -3.84 7.47 7.18
C ARG A 35 -3.96 7.16 5.69
N ALA A 36 -3.63 5.95 5.27
CA ALA A 36 -3.76 5.52 3.87
C ALA A 36 -5.22 5.50 3.42
N MET A 37 -6.14 4.95 4.24
CA MET A 37 -7.57 4.96 3.93
C MET A 37 -8.15 6.37 3.80
N ARG A 38 -7.67 7.34 4.61
CA ARG A 38 -8.09 8.75 4.47
C ARG A 38 -7.62 9.37 3.16
N ARG A 39 -6.40 9.08 2.70
CA ARG A 39 -5.92 9.54 1.39
C ARG A 39 -6.70 8.91 0.25
N ALA A 40 -6.92 7.59 0.31
CA ALA A 40 -7.76 6.87 -0.65
C ALA A 40 -9.17 7.47 -0.72
N SER A 41 -9.78 7.80 0.42
CA SER A 41 -11.10 8.45 0.48
C SER A 41 -11.17 9.81 -0.20
N VAL A 42 -10.15 10.65 -0.02
CA VAL A 42 -10.08 11.95 -0.71
C VAL A 42 -9.96 11.76 -2.21
N ALA A 43 -9.10 10.84 -2.65
CA ALA A 43 -8.90 10.58 -4.07
C ALA A 43 -10.12 9.91 -4.74
N HIS A 44 -10.80 9.00 -4.04
CA HIS A 44 -12.02 8.35 -4.49
C HIS A 44 -13.18 9.34 -4.61
N GLY A 45 -13.27 10.33 -3.71
CA GLY A 45 -14.24 11.42 -3.86
C GLY A 45 -14.04 12.24 -5.14
N GLU A 46 -12.80 12.38 -5.63
CA GLU A 46 -12.53 12.97 -6.96
C GLU A 46 -12.82 12.00 -8.11
N HIS A 47 -12.68 10.69 -7.90
CA HIS A 47 -13.11 9.66 -8.85
C HIS A 47 -14.62 9.70 -9.07
N GLU A 48 -15.42 9.65 -8.00
CA GLU A 48 -16.88 9.71 -8.04
C GLU A 48 -17.39 10.99 -8.73
N LYS A 49 -16.73 12.14 -8.49
CA LYS A 49 -17.02 13.38 -9.22
C LYS A 49 -16.77 13.27 -10.72
N ARG A 50 -15.72 12.56 -11.15
CA ARG A 50 -15.40 12.34 -12.56
C ARG A 50 -16.36 11.40 -13.25
N ILE A 51 -16.79 10.33 -12.57
CA ILE A 51 -17.76 9.38 -13.13
C ILE A 51 -19.22 9.83 -12.95
N GLY A 52 -19.47 10.83 -12.11
CA GLY A 52 -20.78 11.46 -11.90
C GLY A 52 -21.75 10.63 -11.07
N ALA A 53 -21.27 9.58 -10.39
CA ALA A 53 -22.07 8.69 -9.57
C ALA A 53 -21.22 8.10 -8.43
N ALA A 54 -21.90 7.55 -7.43
CA ALA A 54 -21.22 6.73 -6.42
C ALA A 54 -20.67 5.46 -7.09
N ASP A 55 -19.45 5.10 -6.73
CA ASP A 55 -18.79 3.91 -7.25
C ASP A 55 -19.22 2.67 -6.44
N PRO A 56 -19.97 1.72 -7.02
CA PRO A 56 -20.37 0.51 -6.30
C PRO A 56 -19.18 -0.40 -5.97
N ASP A 57 -18.08 -0.28 -6.71
CA ASP A 57 -16.87 -1.10 -6.59
C ASP A 57 -15.76 -0.37 -5.82
N TRP A 58 -16.15 0.58 -4.96
CA TRP A 58 -15.24 1.35 -4.10
C TRP A 58 -14.21 0.50 -3.32
N PRO A 59 -14.49 -0.73 -2.84
CA PRO A 59 -13.47 -1.51 -2.12
C PRO A 59 -12.29 -1.88 -3.03
N ASP A 60 -12.57 -2.23 -4.28
CA ASP A 60 -11.56 -2.61 -5.27
C ASP A 60 -10.74 -1.38 -5.68
N TRP A 61 -11.40 -0.23 -5.86
CA TRP A 61 -10.73 1.03 -6.13
C TRP A 61 -9.79 1.44 -4.98
N TYR A 62 -10.25 1.35 -3.73
CA TYR A 62 -9.43 1.62 -2.55
C TYR A 62 -8.21 0.70 -2.48
N ALA A 63 -8.41 -0.61 -2.70
CA ALA A 63 -7.31 -1.58 -2.69
C ALA A 63 -6.26 -1.26 -3.76
N ALA A 64 -6.71 -0.97 -4.99
CA ALA A 64 -5.84 -0.58 -6.09
C ALA A 64 -5.07 0.72 -5.78
N TYR A 65 -5.76 1.74 -5.26
CA TYR A 65 -5.15 3.01 -4.87
C TYR A 65 -4.09 2.81 -3.78
N MET A 66 -4.43 2.10 -2.71
CA MET A 66 -3.54 1.91 -1.55
C MET A 66 -2.31 1.08 -1.91
N ALA A 67 -2.45 0.07 -2.79
CA ALA A 67 -1.34 -0.71 -3.31
C ALA A 67 -0.44 0.14 -4.22
N ALA A 68 -1.03 0.88 -5.17
CA ALA A 68 -0.30 1.74 -6.09
C ALA A 68 0.46 2.86 -5.37
N GLU A 69 -0.20 3.54 -4.42
CA GLU A 69 0.42 4.60 -3.61
C GLU A 69 1.61 4.07 -2.81
N ARG A 70 1.50 2.87 -2.22
CA ARG A 70 2.59 2.25 -1.46
C ARG A 70 3.75 1.82 -2.36
N ALA A 71 3.45 1.35 -3.56
CA ALA A 71 4.44 0.94 -4.56
C ALA A 71 5.05 2.12 -5.32
N GLY A 72 4.53 3.34 -5.17
CA GLY A 72 4.91 4.50 -5.99
C GLY A 72 4.53 4.32 -7.47
N ALA A 73 3.50 3.53 -7.75
CA ALA A 73 2.98 3.27 -9.08
C ALA A 73 1.93 4.32 -9.49
N GLU A 74 1.45 4.22 -10.73
CA GLU A 74 0.36 5.04 -11.23
C GLU A 74 -0.92 4.79 -10.41
N LEU A 75 -1.55 5.87 -9.94
CA LEU A 75 -2.76 5.80 -9.14
C LEU A 75 -3.98 5.58 -10.04
N PRO A 76 -5.00 4.83 -9.57
CA PRO A 76 -6.24 4.71 -10.32
C PRO A 76 -6.90 6.09 -10.46
N THR A 77 -7.40 6.37 -11.66
CA THR A 77 -8.23 7.52 -11.94
C THR A 77 -9.66 7.16 -11.64
#